data_AF-A0A2U8FD91-F1
#
_entry.id   AF-A0A2U8FD91-F1
#
_cell.length_a   1.000
_cell.length_b   1.000
_cell.length_c   1.000
_cell.angle_alpha   90.00
_cell.angle_beta   90.00
_cell.angle_gamma   90.00
#
_symmetry.space_group_name_H-M   'P 1'
#
loop_
_entity.id
_entity.type
_entity.pdbx_description
1 polymer ?
#
loop_
_entity_poly.entity_id
_entity_poly.type
_entity_poly.pdbx_seq_one_letter_code
_entity_poly.pdbx_strand_id
1 'polypeptide(L)'
;MIHLFKIIIAFAIAVIWYYLTQNQEISIAFFILMLIVFFIKPIAYQSSTEREEFIEKFRKSKERQINLELMRKEEKKRAQEERDKKKSKEEETQ
;
A
#
# COMPACT_ATOMS: atom_id res chain seq x y z
N MET A 1 15.10 -23.52 -3.01
CA MET A 1 16.17 -23.86 -2.03
C MET A 1 15.86 -23.40 -0.61
N ILE A 2 15.48 -22.14 -0.36
CA ILE A 2 15.22 -21.61 0.99
C ILE A 2 14.19 -22.42 1.80
N HIS A 3 13.12 -22.92 1.17
CA HIS A 3 12.11 -23.74 1.85
C HIS A 3 12.66 -25.08 2.35
N LEU A 4 13.56 -25.71 1.59
CA LEU A 4 14.19 -26.98 1.98
C LEU A 4 15.05 -26.80 3.22
N PHE A 5 15.82 -25.71 3.30
CA PHE A 5 16.62 -25.37 4.49
C PHE A 5 15.74 -25.15 5.73
N LYS A 6 14.60 -24.47 5.59
CA LYS A 6 13.65 -24.29 6.71
C LYS A 6 13.16 -25.63 7.26
N ILE A 7 12.86 -26.58 6.38
CA ILE A 7 12.42 -27.94 6.77
C ILE A 7 13.56 -28.70 7.45
N ILE A 8 14.78 -28.65 6.91
CA ILE A 8 15.96 -29.32 7.49
C ILE A 8 16.27 -28.75 8.89
N ILE A 9 16.21 -27.42 9.05
CA ILE A 9 16.47 -26.77 10.34
C ILE A 9 15.39 -27.13 11.35
N ALA A 10 14.11 -27.07 10.97
CA ALA A 10 13.01 -27.48 11.85
C ALA A 10 13.16 -28.95 12.29
N PHE A 11 13.58 -29.82 11.37
CA PHE A 11 13.79 -31.24 11.66
C PHE A 11 14.98 -31.44 12.63
N ALA A 12 16.09 -30.76 12.40
CA ALA A 12 17.24 -30.80 13.30
C ALA A 12 16.87 -30.36 14.73
N ILE A 13 16.10 -29.28 14.87
CA ILE A 13 15.62 -28.79 16.17
C ILE A 13 14.74 -29.85 16.86
N ALA A 14 13.84 -30.50 16.13
CA ALA A 14 12.97 -31.54 16.69
C ALA A 14 13.74 -32.78 17.14
N VAL A 15 14.75 -33.22 16.38
CA VAL A 15 15.61 -34.35 16.75
C VAL A 15 16.44 -34.04 17.98
N ILE A 16 17.00 -32.82 18.08
CA ILE A 16 17.73 -32.36 19.27
C ILE A 16 16.80 -32.35 20.49
N TRP A 17 15.57 -31.86 20.31
CA TRP A 17 14.58 -31.83 21.38
C TRP A 17 14.19 -33.23 21.86
N TYR A 18 13.99 -34.16 20.92
CA TYR A 18 13.71 -35.56 21.23
C TYR A 18 14.85 -36.22 22.00
N TYR A 19 16.10 -35.97 21.60
CA TYR A 19 17.26 -36.53 22.28
C TYR A 19 17.33 -36.08 23.75
N LEU A 20 16.96 -34.83 24.03
CA LEU A 20 16.98 -34.26 25.39
C LEU A 20 15.80 -34.71 26.26
N THR A 21 14.61 -34.79 25.69
CA THR A 21 13.37 -35.03 26.46
C THR A 21 12.92 -36.48 26.43
N GLN A 22 13.42 -37.28 25.49
CA GLN A 22 12.98 -38.65 25.21
C GLN A 22 11.45 -38.79 25.02
N ASN A 23 10.78 -37.67 24.72
CA ASN A 23 9.34 -37.61 24.54
C ASN A 23 9.02 -37.39 23.05
N GLN A 24 8.51 -38.44 22.41
CA GLN A 24 8.22 -38.44 20.98
C GLN A 24 7.05 -37.50 20.62
N GLU A 25 5.97 -37.51 21.40
CA GLU A 25 4.77 -36.72 21.14
C GLU A 25 5.08 -35.22 21.17
N ILE A 26 5.81 -34.78 22.20
CA ILE A 26 6.22 -33.39 22.36
C ILE A 26 7.17 -32.96 21.25
N SER A 27 8.09 -33.83 20.85
CA SER A 27 9.05 -33.53 19.77
C SER A 27 8.38 -33.38 18.41
N ILE A 28 7.36 -34.21 18.12
CA ILE A 28 6.55 -34.09 16.90
C ILE A 28 5.74 -32.79 16.93
N ALA A 29 5.10 -32.46 18.05
CA ALA A 29 4.37 -31.21 18.19
C ALA A 29 5.29 -30.00 18.01
N PHE A 30 6.51 -30.05 18.55
CA PHE A 30 7.51 -29.00 18.43
C PHE A 30 8.01 -28.83 16.98
N PHE A 31 8.18 -29.93 16.25
CA PHE A 31 8.51 -29.90 14.82
C PHE A 31 7.43 -29.16 14.01
N ILE A 32 6.16 -29.54 14.20
CA ILE A 32 5.03 -28.92 13.50
C ILE A 32 4.94 -27.43 13.84
N LEU A 33 5.12 -27.07 15.11
CA LEU A 33 5.13 -25.68 15.56
C LEU A 33 6.24 -24.87 14.88
N MET A 34 7.46 -25.42 14.79
CA MET A 34 8.59 -24.75 14.12
C MET A 34 8.35 -24.57 12.62
N LEU A 35 7.71 -25.54 11.96
CA LEU A 35 7.30 -25.38 10.56
C LEU A 35 6.32 -24.21 10.41
N ILE A 36 5.31 -24.11 11.27
CA ILE A 36 4.36 -22.99 11.23
C ILE A 36 5.11 -21.66 11.37
N VAL A 37 5.97 -21.52 12.38
CA VAL A 37 6.75 -20.29 12.62
C VAL A 37 7.63 -19.92 11.42
N PHE A 38 8.32 -20.88 10.81
CA PHE A 38 9.20 -20.62 9.67
C PHE A 38 8.48 -20.34 8.36
N PHE A 39 7.24 -20.80 8.20
CA PHE A 39 6.41 -20.55 7.02
C PHE A 39 5.52 -19.32 7.15
N ILE A 40 5.24 -18.85 8.38
CA ILE A 40 4.69 -17.52 8.59
C ILE A 40 5.71 -16.52 8.03
N LYS A 41 5.35 -15.88 6.92
CA LYS A 41 6.13 -14.75 6.41
C LYS A 41 6.12 -13.68 7.50
N PRO A 42 7.28 -13.12 7.89
CA PRO A 42 7.26 -11.91 8.69
C PRO A 42 6.43 -10.87 7.94
N ILE A 43 5.67 -10.06 8.67
CA ILE A 43 4.94 -8.92 8.10
C ILE A 43 6.02 -7.99 7.54
N ALA A 44 6.36 -8.18 6.27
CA ALA A 44 7.28 -7.33 5.57
C ALA A 44 6.56 -5.99 5.46
N TYR A 45 7.07 -4.99 6.19
CA TYR A 45 6.72 -3.61 5.89
C TYR A 45 7.04 -3.42 4.41
N GLN A 46 6.01 -3.03 3.64
CA GLN A 46 6.12 -2.71 2.23
C GLN A 46 7.40 -1.88 2.02
N SER A 47 8.24 -2.29 1.06
CA SER A 47 9.51 -1.60 0.82
C SER A 47 9.24 -0.09 0.72
N SER A 48 10.04 0.72 1.41
CA SER A 48 9.85 2.17 1.46
C SER A 48 9.68 2.75 0.05
N THR A 49 10.34 2.14 -0.93
CA THR A 49 10.26 2.42 -2.37
C THR A 49 8.86 2.27 -2.96
N GLU A 50 8.16 1.16 -2.73
CA GLU A 50 6.80 0.99 -3.27
C GLU A 50 5.81 1.95 -2.62
N ARG A 51 6.02 2.23 -1.32
CA ARG A 51 5.20 3.20 -0.59
C ARG A 51 5.43 4.62 -1.11
N GLU A 52 6.69 4.98 -1.38
CA GLU A 52 7.05 6.28 -1.96
C GLU A 52 6.48 6.44 -3.37
N GLU A 53 6.59 5.42 -4.22
CA GLU A 53 6.00 5.44 -5.56
C GLU A 53 4.46 5.62 -5.50
N PHE A 54 3.79 4.93 -4.56
CA PHE A 54 2.35 5.10 -4.37
C PHE A 54 2.00 6.52 -3.95
N ILE A 55 2.73 7.08 -2.97
CA ILE A 55 2.51 8.46 -2.48
C ILE A 55 2.75 9.47 -3.60
N GLU A 56 3.78 9.30 -4.42
CA GLU A 56 4.08 10.20 -5.53
C GLU A 56 2.98 10.16 -6.60
N LYS A 57 2.53 8.97 -7.00
CA LYS A 57 1.41 8.80 -7.95
C LYS A 57 0.13 9.42 -7.40
N PHE A 58 -0.16 9.23 -6.12
CA PHE A 58 -1.32 9.82 -5.47
C PHE A 58 -1.26 11.36 -5.48
N ARG A 59 -0.10 11.94 -5.12
CA ARG A 59 0.10 13.40 -5.13
C ARG A 59 -0.10 13.99 -6.52
N LYS A 60 0.53 13.42 -7.55
CA LYS A 60 0.36 13.84 -8.96
C LYS A 60 -1.11 13.79 -9.41
N SER A 61 -1.84 12.75 -9.00
CA SER A 61 -3.27 12.62 -9.35
C SER A 61 -4.11 13.73 -8.73
N LYS A 62 -3.83 14.11 -7.48
CA LYS A 62 -4.55 15.15 -6.76
C LYS A 62 -4.26 16.54 -7.31
N GLU A 63 -3.00 16.83 -7.60
CA GLU A 63 -2.59 18.09 -8.25
C GLU A 63 -3.29 18.28 -9.60
N ARG A 64 -3.39 17.21 -10.41
CA ARG A 64 -4.09 17.26 -11.69
C ARG A 64 -5.58 17.58 -11.53
N GLN A 65 -6.24 17.00 -10.52
CA GLN A 65 -7.66 17.27 -10.25
C GLN A 65 -7.90 18.70 -9.81
N ILE A 66 -7.05 19.22 -8.90
CA ILE A 66 -7.12 20.61 -8.44
C ILE A 66 -6.93 21.58 -9.61
N ASN A 67 -5.96 21.32 -10.48
CA ASN A 67 -5.69 22.18 -11.63
C ASN A 67 -6.86 22.18 -12.64
N LEU A 68 -7.48 21.03 -12.88
CA LEU A 68 -8.70 20.94 -13.71
C LEU A 68 -9.87 21.73 -13.11
N GLU A 69 -10.05 21.68 -11.79
CA GLU A 69 -11.11 22.41 -11.12
C GLU A 69 -10.87 23.93 -11.16
N LEU A 70 -9.62 24.36 -10.99
CA LEU A 70 -9.22 25.76 -11.14
C LEU A 70 -9.48 26.28 -12.56
N MET A 71 -9.08 25.54 -13.60
CA MET A 71 -9.37 25.92 -14.99
C MET A 71 -10.88 26.04 -15.24
N ARG A 72 -11.69 25.09 -14.74
CA ARG A 72 -13.15 25.16 -14.85
C ARG A 72 -13.74 26.38 -14.15
N LYS A 73 -13.18 26.77 -12.99
CA LYS A 73 -13.61 27.98 -12.26
C LYS A 73 -13.22 29.26 -13.01
N GLU A 74 -12.04 29.32 -13.60
CA GLU A 74 -11.60 30.45 -14.41
C GLU A 74 -12.45 30.61 -15.68
N GLU A 75 -12.75 29.53 -16.39
CA GLU A 75 -13.63 29.57 -17.57
C GLU A 75 -15.03 30.06 -17.22
N LYS A 76 -15.61 29.56 -16.12
CA LYS A 76 -16.91 30.05 -15.62
C LYS A 76 -16.87 31.54 -15.27
N LYS A 77 -15.80 31.99 -14.61
CA LYS A 77 -15.63 33.39 -14.23
C LYS A 77 -15.52 34.28 -15.46
N ARG A 78 -14.72 33.90 -16.46
CA ARG A 78 -14.61 34.62 -17.74
C ARG A 78 -15.95 34.68 -18.47
N ALA A 79 -16.67 33.57 -18.54
CA ALA A 79 -17.98 33.51 -19.18
C ALA A 79 -19.03 34.39 -18.46
N GLN A 80 -18.94 34.51 -17.13
CA GLN A 80 -19.81 35.38 -16.35
C GLN A 80 -19.47 36.86 -16.54
N GLU A 81 -18.19 37.22 -16.50
CA GLU A 81 -17.72 38.59 -16.78
C GLU A 81 -18.11 39.07 -18.19
N GLU A 82 -18.08 38.18 -19.20
CA GLU A 82 -18.55 38.50 -20.55
C GLU A 82 -20.06 38.71 -20.63
N ARG A 83 -20.85 37.94 -19.88
CA ARG A 83 -22.32 38.12 -19.80
C ARG A 83 -22.67 39.43 -19.12
N ASP A 84 -22.00 39.75 -18.02
CA ASP A 84 -22.24 40.98 -17.25
C ASP A 84 -21.88 42.23 -18.07
N LYS A 85 -20.77 42.18 -18.84
CA LYS A 85 -20.39 43.24 -19.78
C LYS A 85 -21.35 43.43 -20.97
N LYS A 86 -22.03 42.36 -21.41
CA LYS A 86 -23.06 42.47 -22.46
C LYS A 86 -24.33 43.10 -21.92
N LYS A 87 -24.76 42.70 -20.71
CA LYS A 87 -25.90 43.30 -20.02
C LYS A 87 -25.72 44.79 -19.75
N SER A 88 -24.54 45.20 -19.26
CA SER A 88 -24.28 46.62 -18.98
C SER A 88 -24.32 47.48 -20.25
N LYS A 89 -23.92 46.95 -21.41
CA LYS A 89 -24.01 47.65 -22.70
C LYS A 89 -25.44 47.74 -23.23
N GLU A 90 -26.27 46.74 -22.97
CA GLU A 90 -27.69 46.77 -23.35
C GLU A 90 -28.49 47.75 -22.48
N GLU A 91 -28.13 47.91 -21.21
CA GLU A 91 -28.74 48.89 -20.28
C GLU A 91 -28.31 50.34 -20.55
N GLU A 92 -27.13 50.59 -21.13
CA GLU A 92 -26.66 51.93 -21.53
C GLU A 92 -27.22 52.42 -22.88
N THR A 93 -27.88 51.55 -23.66
CA THR A 93 -28.40 51.88 -25.01
C THR A 93 -29.92 52.05 -25.04
N GLN A 94 -30.61 51.98 -23.88
CA GLN A 94 -32.03 52.34 -23.70
C GLN A 94 -32.16 53.70 -23.03
#